data_AF-B9L682-F1
#
_entry.id   AF-B9L682-F1
#
_cell.length_a   1.000
_cell.length_b   1.000
_cell.length_c   1.000
_cell.angle_alpha   90.00
_cell.angle_beta   90.00
_cell.angle_gamma   90.00
#
_symmetry.space_group_name_H-M   'P 1'
#
loop_
_entity.id
_entity.type
_entity.pdbx_description
1 polymer ?
#
loop_
_entity_poly.entity_id
_entity_poly.type
_entity_poly.pdbx_seq_one_letter_code
_entity_poly.pdbx_strand_id
1 'polypeptide(L)'
;MLEYEIEVNFIIKIIFTVNLFLTLYLLFFSKHKWFGSGFFIGLFWFWWIGLSFRYYGLSWMIPIVDVLIALFYGFVFWMIFKIYKIIQNKNQYAAKVFLVLMFTFGFDYISPFTFDWLKPEILFVNTIFDVSKIVLFLVITSVVFYKELKWFSVLLLIFALFFKPTFTKEPNLDVYVSYTDVPQEKKWEKHFIPYEIKNNFTIINNAIKLKKDVVILPESAFPLFLNRYENLMDKLKKLSKKITIITGALHLKDSKYYNSTYIFENGEVKILDKHILVPFGEYIPLPFFEKEINDIFFSGASDYVTSDRFGIFEIKGYKFINAICYEATVEDLYKLNPKYVVALSNDAWFMPSIMPSLQQMLIKVYAKKYGKIVYHSINGFKSYVVREK
;
A
#
# COMPACT_ATOMS: atom_id res chain seq x y z
N MET A 1 18.35 -18.33 0.56
CA MET A 1 17.28 -17.67 1.32
C MET A 1 17.50 -16.18 1.20
N LEU A 2 16.60 -15.45 0.54
CA LEU A 2 16.61 -13.99 0.55
C LEU A 2 15.79 -13.56 1.77
N GLU A 3 16.40 -13.63 2.95
CA GLU A 3 15.90 -12.96 4.16
C GLU A 3 16.15 -11.47 3.98
N TYR A 4 15.20 -10.78 3.38
CA TYR A 4 15.19 -9.32 3.37
C TYR A 4 13.83 -8.81 3.80
N GLU A 5 13.36 -9.33 4.93
CA GLU A 5 12.63 -8.47 5.84
C GLU A 5 13.65 -7.44 6.36
N ILE A 6 13.33 -6.16 6.25
CA ILE A 6 13.99 -5.18 7.12
C ILE A 6 13.43 -5.49 8.51
N GLU A 7 13.94 -6.55 9.15
CA GLU A 7 13.70 -6.80 10.55
C GLU A 7 14.39 -5.64 11.27
N VAL A 8 13.58 -4.65 11.59
CA VAL A 8 13.97 -3.54 12.45
C VAL A 8 14.47 -4.18 13.75
N ASN A 9 15.77 -4.05 14.02
CA ASN A 9 16.35 -4.68 15.19
C ASN A 9 15.66 -4.17 16.48
N PHE A 10 15.79 -4.92 17.56
CA PHE A 10 15.08 -4.61 18.81
C PHE A 10 15.36 -3.19 19.33
N ILE A 11 16.60 -2.69 19.17
CA ILE A 11 16.98 -1.32 19.56
C ILE A 11 16.21 -0.28 18.75
N ILE A 12 16.12 -0.46 17.43
CA ILE A 12 15.37 0.45 16.57
C ILE A 12 13.87 0.38 16.89
N LYS A 13 13.32 -0.80 17.24
CA LYS A 13 11.92 -0.90 17.73
C LYS A 13 11.69 -0.09 19.00
N ILE A 14 12.66 -0.08 19.93
CA ILE A 14 12.61 0.78 21.12
C ILE A 14 12.63 2.26 20.72
N ILE A 15 13.51 2.67 19.81
CA ILE A 15 13.59 4.06 19.34
C ILE A 15 12.26 4.50 18.73
N PHE A 16 11.65 3.69 17.85
CA PHE A 16 10.32 3.99 17.31
C PHE A 16 9.25 4.04 18.39
N THR A 17 9.32 3.18 19.41
CA THR A 17 8.38 3.18 20.54
C THR A 17 8.49 4.47 21.36
N VAL A 18 9.71 4.94 21.64
CA VAL A 18 9.94 6.22 22.34
C VAL A 18 9.42 7.39 21.50
N ASN A 19 9.70 7.39 20.20
CA ASN A 19 9.18 8.41 19.28
C ASN A 19 7.65 8.40 19.22
N LEU A 20 7.00 7.23 19.20
CA LEU A 20 5.55 7.09 19.27
C LEU A 20 5.00 7.81 20.52
N PHE A 21 5.53 7.49 21.70
CA PHE A 21 5.08 8.12 22.95
C PHE A 21 5.35 9.62 22.98
N LEU A 22 6.50 10.07 22.50
CA LEU A 22 6.83 11.49 22.40
C LEU A 22 5.84 12.22 21.46
N THR A 23 5.55 11.65 20.29
CA THR A 23 4.59 12.20 19.34
C THR A 23 3.20 12.29 19.94
N LEU A 24 2.70 11.22 20.58
CA LEU A 24 1.39 11.23 21.23
C LEU A 24 1.34 12.25 22.39
N TYR A 25 2.42 12.34 23.17
CA TYR A 25 2.52 13.31 24.25
C TYR A 25 2.47 14.75 23.72
N LEU A 26 3.28 15.06 22.71
CA LEU A 26 3.30 16.38 22.08
C LEU A 26 1.94 16.71 21.46
N LEU A 27 1.30 15.76 20.79
CA LEU A 27 -0.01 15.97 20.17
C LEU A 27 -1.12 16.26 21.20
N PHE A 28 -1.16 15.54 22.31
CA PHE A 28 -2.27 15.68 23.28
C PHE A 28 -2.02 16.70 24.39
N PHE A 29 -0.76 16.97 24.76
CA PHE A 29 -0.46 17.76 25.95
C PHE A 29 0.37 19.03 25.70
N SER A 30 1.03 19.18 24.55
CA SER A 30 1.77 20.42 24.25
C SER A 30 0.86 21.53 23.74
N LYS A 31 1.27 22.80 23.93
CA LYS A 31 0.57 23.95 23.34
C LYS A 31 0.95 24.04 21.87
N HIS A 32 0.04 23.67 20.99
CA HIS A 32 0.21 23.82 19.54
C HIS A 32 -1.11 24.21 18.87
N LYS A 33 -1.02 24.62 17.61
CA LYS A 33 -2.19 24.88 16.76
C LYS A 33 -2.52 23.59 16.01
N TRP A 34 -3.63 22.95 16.38
CA TRP A 34 -4.09 21.70 15.75
C TRP A 34 -4.25 21.80 14.23
N PHE A 35 -4.70 22.96 13.72
CA PHE A 35 -4.70 23.22 12.28
C PHE A 35 -3.31 23.09 11.67
N GLY A 36 -2.30 23.69 12.31
CA GLY A 36 -0.91 23.62 11.85
C GLY A 36 -0.36 22.20 11.90
N SER A 37 -0.63 21.45 12.96
CA SER A 37 -0.26 20.02 13.04
C SER A 37 -0.89 19.21 11.92
N GLY A 38 -2.20 19.35 11.70
CA GLY A 38 -2.88 18.68 10.59
C GLY A 38 -2.35 19.10 9.22
N PHE A 39 -2.02 20.38 9.06
CA PHE A 39 -1.45 20.91 7.82
C PHE A 39 -0.10 20.28 7.49
N PHE A 40 0.84 20.28 8.45
CA PHE A 40 2.16 19.70 8.23
C PHE A 40 2.14 18.17 8.17
N ILE A 41 1.22 17.51 8.89
CA ILE A 41 0.99 16.07 8.70
C ILE A 41 0.51 15.82 7.27
N GLY A 42 -0.53 16.54 6.81
CA GLY A 42 -1.03 16.40 5.45
C GLY A 42 0.05 16.63 4.40
N LEU A 43 0.83 17.70 4.55
CA LEU A 43 1.93 18.03 3.65
C LEU A 43 3.00 16.93 3.64
N PHE A 44 3.64 16.63 4.78
CA PHE A 44 4.78 15.71 4.80
C PHE A 44 4.39 14.23 4.63
N TRP A 45 3.14 13.87 4.91
CA TRP A 45 2.64 12.51 4.72
C TRP A 45 2.19 12.24 3.28
N PHE A 46 1.71 13.26 2.56
CA PHE A 46 1.08 13.12 1.25
C PHE A 46 1.70 13.94 0.11
N TRP A 47 2.81 14.65 0.32
CA TRP A 47 3.51 15.42 -0.74
C TRP A 47 3.86 14.60 -1.99
N TRP A 48 3.89 13.28 -1.85
CA TRP A 48 4.19 12.38 -2.95
C TRP A 48 3.02 12.20 -3.91
N ILE A 49 1.77 12.51 -3.51
CA ILE A 49 0.57 12.31 -4.34
C ILE A 49 0.67 13.08 -5.66
N GLY A 50 1.17 14.32 -5.61
CA GLY A 50 1.36 15.13 -6.81
C GLY A 50 2.50 14.65 -7.72
N LEU A 51 3.47 13.87 -7.24
CA LEU A 51 4.72 13.60 -7.96
C LEU A 51 4.54 12.97 -9.34
N SER A 52 3.49 12.15 -9.53
CA SER A 52 3.21 11.51 -10.81
C SER A 52 2.94 12.53 -11.93
N PHE A 53 2.46 13.73 -11.60
CA PHE A 53 2.10 14.78 -12.57
C PHE A 53 3.27 15.24 -13.44
N ARG A 54 4.53 15.02 -13.00
CA ARG A 54 5.71 15.33 -13.80
C ARG A 54 5.80 14.51 -15.10
N TYR A 55 5.20 13.32 -15.13
CA TYR A 55 5.18 12.45 -16.30
C TYR A 55 4.11 12.85 -17.33
N TYR A 56 3.20 13.74 -16.94
CA TYR A 56 2.11 14.23 -17.78
C TYR A 56 2.33 15.69 -18.22
N GLY A 57 3.50 16.28 -17.95
CA GLY A 57 3.75 17.71 -18.23
C GLY A 57 3.03 18.67 -17.28
N LEU A 58 2.51 18.18 -16.16
CA LEU A 58 1.69 18.93 -15.19
C LEU A 58 2.45 19.22 -13.90
N SER A 59 3.78 19.32 -13.95
CA SER A 59 4.63 19.56 -12.76
C SER A 59 4.24 20.81 -11.96
N TRP A 60 3.63 21.81 -12.60
CA TRP A 60 3.16 23.04 -11.95
C TRP A 60 2.00 22.79 -10.96
N MET A 61 1.25 21.69 -11.11
CA MET A 61 0.14 21.32 -10.23
C MET A 61 0.61 20.67 -8.93
N ILE A 62 1.84 20.14 -8.87
CA ILE A 62 2.39 19.45 -7.70
C ILE A 62 2.25 20.29 -6.41
N PRO A 63 2.82 21.50 -6.31
CA PRO A 63 2.71 22.30 -5.09
C PRO A 63 1.25 22.68 -4.75
N ILE A 64 0.37 22.77 -5.75
CA ILE A 64 -1.04 23.10 -5.54
C ILE A 64 -1.76 21.92 -4.87
N VAL A 65 -1.59 20.72 -5.40
CA VAL A 65 -2.18 19.49 -4.84
C VAL A 65 -1.69 19.25 -3.42
N ASP A 66 -0.39 19.39 -3.18
CA ASP A 66 0.21 19.19 -1.86
C ASP A 66 -0.36 20.17 -0.82
N VAL A 67 -0.51 21.45 -1.18
CA VAL A 67 -1.12 22.46 -0.31
C VAL A 67 -2.61 22.19 -0.08
N LEU A 68 -3.36 21.76 -1.10
CA LEU A 68 -4.78 21.43 -0.94
C LEU A 68 -4.98 20.24 0.02
N ILE A 69 -4.17 19.19 -0.10
CA ILE A 69 -4.20 18.05 0.82
C ILE A 69 -3.80 18.49 2.24
N ALA A 70 -2.76 19.34 2.36
CA ALA A 70 -2.35 19.89 3.64
C ALA A 70 -3.48 20.72 4.29
N LEU A 71 -4.17 21.58 3.53
CA LEU A 71 -5.31 22.36 4.02
C LEU A 71 -6.47 21.46 4.48
N PHE A 72 -6.77 20.39 3.73
CA PHE A 72 -7.78 19.41 4.11
C PHE A 72 -7.47 18.78 5.47
N TYR A 73 -6.27 18.24 5.67
CA TYR A 73 -5.91 17.65 6.96
C TYR A 73 -5.75 18.68 8.07
N GLY A 74 -5.33 19.91 7.75
CA GLY A 74 -5.36 21.04 8.68
C GLY A 74 -6.78 21.32 9.19
N PHE A 75 -7.76 21.33 8.29
CA PHE A 75 -9.17 21.48 8.64
C PHE A 75 -9.69 20.31 9.49
N VAL A 76 -9.36 19.06 9.13
CA VAL A 76 -9.73 17.86 9.91
C VAL A 76 -9.24 17.97 11.36
N PHE A 77 -7.95 18.27 11.57
CA PHE A 77 -7.40 18.38 12.93
C PHE A 77 -7.97 19.59 13.69
N TRP A 78 -8.25 20.69 13.01
CA TRP A 78 -8.95 21.83 13.59
C TRP A 78 -10.36 21.46 14.05
N MET A 79 -11.12 20.71 13.25
CA MET A 79 -12.45 20.21 13.61
C MET A 79 -12.40 19.29 14.83
N ILE A 80 -11.45 18.34 14.87
CA ILE A 80 -11.23 17.47 16.03
C ILE A 80 -11.02 18.32 17.29
N PHE A 81 -10.16 19.34 17.21
CA PHE A 81 -9.90 20.21 18.35
C PHE A 81 -11.11 21.05 18.76
N LYS A 82 -11.88 21.58 17.80
CA LYS A 82 -13.10 22.34 18.08
C LYS A 82 -14.13 21.49 18.81
N ILE A 83 -14.38 20.26 18.33
CA ILE A 83 -15.28 19.30 18.98
C ILE A 83 -14.75 18.95 20.38
N TYR A 84 -13.45 18.65 20.50
CA TYR A 84 -12.81 18.40 21.79
C TYR A 84 -13.05 19.54 22.78
N LYS A 85 -12.90 20.81 22.36
CA LYS A 85 -13.14 21.98 23.23
C LYS A 85 -14.60 22.14 23.64
N ILE A 86 -15.54 21.90 22.73
CA ILE A 86 -16.98 21.94 23.04
C ILE A 86 -17.33 20.90 24.11
N ILE A 87 -16.80 19.67 23.97
CA ILE A 87 -17.02 18.61 24.95
C ILE A 87 -16.29 18.93 26.26
N GLN A 88 -15.04 19.42 26.20
CA GLN A 88 -14.21 19.75 27.36
C GLN A 88 -14.87 20.79 28.26
N ASN A 89 -15.54 21.80 27.69
CA ASN A 89 -16.26 22.82 28.44
C ASN A 89 -17.42 22.24 29.27
N LYS A 90 -17.97 21.08 28.88
CA LYS A 90 -19.04 20.39 29.61
C LYS A 90 -18.49 19.32 30.56
N ASN A 91 -17.53 18.51 30.10
CA ASN A 91 -16.93 17.43 30.87
C ASN A 91 -15.54 17.08 30.31
N GLN A 92 -14.51 17.24 31.14
CA GLN A 92 -13.12 16.95 30.77
C GLN A 92 -12.87 15.47 30.46
N TYR A 93 -13.50 14.54 31.18
CA TYR A 93 -13.34 13.11 30.94
C TYR A 93 -13.98 12.69 29.61
N ALA A 94 -15.17 13.20 29.30
CA ALA A 94 -15.83 12.94 28.03
C ALA A 94 -14.97 13.43 26.84
N ALA A 95 -14.29 14.57 26.99
CA ALA A 95 -13.40 15.09 25.95
C ALA A 95 -12.18 14.20 25.72
N LYS A 96 -11.63 13.61 26.79
CA LYS A 96 -10.55 12.61 26.69
C LYS A 96 -11.02 11.32 26.03
N VAL A 97 -12.19 10.81 26.39
CA VAL A 97 -12.80 9.65 25.71
C VAL A 97 -12.99 9.94 24.22
N PHE A 98 -13.45 11.13 23.87
CA PHE A 98 -13.56 11.55 22.47
C PHE A 98 -12.21 11.46 21.74
N LEU A 99 -11.11 11.95 22.32
CA LEU A 99 -9.78 11.82 21.70
C LEU A 99 -9.37 10.35 21.51
N VAL A 100 -9.58 9.50 22.52
CA VAL A 100 -9.30 8.06 22.41
C VAL A 100 -10.07 7.45 21.25
N LEU A 101 -11.38 7.68 21.17
CA LEU A 101 -12.23 7.11 20.12
C LEU A 101 -11.87 7.68 18.74
N MET A 102 -11.60 8.99 18.63
CA MET A 102 -11.23 9.64 17.38
C MET A 102 -9.91 9.10 16.82
N PHE A 103 -8.89 8.94 17.65
CA PHE A 103 -7.58 8.42 17.23
C PHE A 103 -7.50 6.90 17.17
N THR A 104 -8.52 6.18 17.66
CA THR A 104 -8.61 4.72 17.50
C THR A 104 -9.45 4.34 16.28
N PHE A 105 -10.59 4.99 16.07
CA PHE A 105 -11.59 4.61 15.06
C PHE A 105 -11.96 5.73 14.09
N GLY A 106 -11.81 7.00 14.48
CA GLY A 106 -12.29 8.13 13.68
C GLY A 106 -11.62 8.23 12.31
N PHE A 107 -10.32 7.96 12.23
CA PHE A 107 -9.57 7.95 10.96
C PHE A 107 -9.97 6.81 10.02
N ASP A 108 -10.72 5.79 10.48
CA ASP A 108 -11.25 4.76 9.57
C ASP A 108 -12.34 5.28 8.65
N TYR A 109 -12.92 6.43 8.97
CA TYR A 109 -14.00 7.05 8.22
C TYR A 109 -13.53 8.31 7.48
N ILE A 110 -12.21 8.57 7.44
CA ILE A 110 -11.62 9.72 6.73
C ILE A 110 -10.82 9.19 5.54
N SER A 111 -11.54 8.93 4.44
CA SER A 111 -10.99 8.40 3.19
C SER A 111 -11.35 9.32 2.02
N PRO A 112 -10.70 10.50 1.87
CA PRO A 112 -10.98 11.42 0.77
C PRO A 112 -10.75 10.70 -0.57
N PHE A 113 -11.76 10.69 -1.46
CA PHE A 113 -11.70 9.98 -2.74
C PHE A 113 -11.28 8.51 -2.60
N THR A 114 -11.85 7.80 -1.63
CA THR A 114 -11.52 6.41 -1.25
C THR A 114 -10.07 6.18 -0.78
N PHE A 115 -9.28 7.26 -0.65
CA PHE A 115 -7.87 7.20 -0.31
C PHE A 115 -7.64 7.16 1.21
N ASP A 116 -7.43 5.95 1.74
CA ASP A 116 -7.43 5.65 3.17
C ASP A 116 -6.01 5.34 3.73
N TRP A 117 -5.10 6.30 3.60
CA TRP A 117 -3.67 6.13 3.93
C TRP A 117 -3.22 6.85 5.21
N LEU A 118 -4.10 7.58 5.89
CA LEU A 118 -3.81 8.17 7.22
C LEU A 118 -4.40 7.30 8.33
N LYS A 119 -3.79 6.13 8.57
CA LYS A 119 -4.18 5.21 9.64
C LYS A 119 -3.28 5.35 10.87
N PRO A 120 -3.82 5.63 12.07
CA PRO A 120 -3.03 5.67 13.30
C PRO A 120 -2.24 4.38 13.60
N GLU A 121 -2.73 3.22 13.16
CA GLU A 121 -2.04 1.92 13.29
C GLU A 121 -0.66 1.89 12.63
N ILE A 122 -0.43 2.70 11.59
CA ILE A 122 0.86 2.78 10.90
C ILE A 122 1.97 3.18 11.88
N LEU A 123 1.65 4.02 12.87
CA LEU A 123 2.62 4.47 13.88
C LEU A 123 3.18 3.31 14.74
N PHE A 124 2.52 2.15 14.74
CA PHE A 124 2.87 0.99 15.55
C PHE A 124 3.71 -0.05 14.78
N VAL A 125 3.75 0.01 13.44
CA VAL A 125 4.33 -1.02 12.56
C VAL A 125 5.78 -1.39 12.91
N ASN A 126 6.59 -0.39 13.29
CA ASN A 126 8.01 -0.57 13.64
C ASN A 126 8.28 -0.48 15.15
N THR A 127 7.24 -0.56 15.98
CA THR A 127 7.36 -0.48 17.45
C THR A 127 7.38 -1.87 18.09
N ILE A 128 7.47 -1.93 19.42
CA ILE A 128 7.31 -3.18 20.18
C ILE A 128 5.84 -3.63 20.29
N PHE A 129 4.90 -2.75 19.98
CA PHE A 129 3.47 -3.00 20.07
C PHE A 129 2.93 -3.59 18.77
N ASP A 130 1.88 -4.42 18.88
CA ASP A 130 1.13 -4.89 17.73
C ASP A 130 0.29 -3.76 17.09
N VAL A 131 -0.11 -3.93 15.83
CA VAL A 131 -0.85 -2.93 15.03
C VAL A 131 -2.37 -3.03 15.18
N SER A 132 -2.89 -3.96 15.99
CA SER A 132 -4.32 -4.16 16.16
C SER A 132 -5.02 -2.97 16.83
N LYS A 133 -6.31 -2.79 16.50
CA LYS A 133 -7.16 -1.73 17.07
C LYS A 133 -7.24 -1.77 18.60
N ILE A 134 -7.20 -2.96 19.19
CA ILE A 134 -7.21 -3.12 20.65
C ILE A 134 -5.92 -2.58 21.28
N VAL A 135 -4.77 -2.82 20.67
CA VAL A 135 -3.49 -2.28 21.14
C VAL A 135 -3.44 -0.77 20.97
N LEU A 136 -3.88 -0.26 19.82
CA LEU A 136 -4.05 1.17 19.59
C LEU A 136 -4.94 1.81 20.67
N PHE A 137 -6.11 1.21 20.94
CA PHE A 137 -7.03 1.67 21.99
C PHE A 137 -6.35 1.72 23.37
N LEU A 138 -5.66 0.65 23.77
CA LEU A 138 -4.99 0.56 25.07
C LEU A 138 -3.87 1.60 25.21
N VAL A 139 -3.04 1.77 24.17
CA VAL A 139 -1.91 2.70 24.17
C VAL A 139 -2.39 4.15 24.17
N ILE A 140 -3.35 4.50 23.31
CA ILE A 140 -3.93 5.86 23.29
C ILE A 140 -4.64 6.16 24.62
N THR A 141 -5.39 5.21 25.18
CA THR A 141 -6.02 5.35 26.51
C THR A 141 -4.99 5.60 27.59
N SER A 142 -3.93 4.78 27.64
CA SER A 142 -2.81 4.94 28.59
C SER A 142 -2.21 6.34 28.52
N VAL A 143 -1.94 6.84 27.31
CA VAL A 143 -1.33 8.17 27.12
C VAL A 143 -2.30 9.29 27.47
N VAL A 144 -3.55 9.25 27.01
CA VAL A 144 -4.52 10.35 27.24
C VAL A 144 -4.92 10.46 28.72
N PHE A 145 -5.02 9.33 29.43
CA PHE A 145 -5.43 9.25 30.83
C PHE A 145 -4.27 9.04 31.82
N TYR A 146 -3.01 9.28 31.42
CA TYR A 146 -1.85 8.92 32.23
C TYR A 146 -1.85 9.54 33.65
N LYS A 147 -2.40 10.75 33.79
CA LYS A 147 -2.47 11.46 35.09
C LYS A 147 -3.53 10.86 36.02
N GLU A 148 -4.66 10.43 35.45
CA GLU A 148 -5.78 9.88 36.18
C GLU A 148 -5.56 8.41 36.54
N LEU A 149 -5.04 7.62 35.59
CA LEU A 149 -4.76 6.19 35.77
C LEU A 149 -3.45 5.94 36.53
N LYS A 150 -2.51 6.88 36.54
CA LYS A 150 -1.20 6.73 37.21
C LYS A 150 -0.51 5.42 36.79
N TRP A 151 -0.23 4.53 37.74
CA TRP A 151 0.42 3.24 37.50
C TRP A 151 -0.44 2.27 36.68
N PHE A 152 -1.77 2.41 36.65
CA PHE A 152 -2.63 1.60 35.77
C PHE A 152 -2.35 1.87 34.29
N SER A 153 -1.87 3.06 33.92
CA SER A 153 -1.47 3.35 32.53
C SER A 153 -0.33 2.42 32.10
N VAL A 154 0.64 2.18 32.99
CA VAL A 154 1.75 1.24 32.74
C VAL A 154 1.22 -0.19 32.62
N LEU A 155 0.25 -0.58 33.45
CA LEU A 155 -0.41 -1.89 33.30
C LEU A 155 -1.11 -2.05 31.94
N LEU A 156 -1.80 -1.01 31.45
CA LEU A 156 -2.42 -1.07 30.12
C LEU A 156 -1.39 -1.25 29.01
N LEU A 157 -0.22 -0.60 29.12
CA LEU A 157 0.88 -0.78 28.17
C LEU A 157 1.46 -2.19 28.25
N ILE A 158 1.68 -2.71 29.46
CA ILE A 158 2.14 -4.09 29.66
C ILE A 158 1.11 -5.06 29.07
N PHE A 159 -0.18 -4.83 29.31
CA PHE A 159 -1.26 -5.64 28.76
C PHE A 159 -1.28 -5.62 27.23
N ALA A 160 -1.03 -4.46 26.62
CA ALA A 160 -0.94 -4.30 25.17
C ALA A 160 0.17 -5.15 24.53
N LEU A 161 1.26 -5.46 25.26
CA LEU A 161 2.35 -6.33 24.78
C LEU A 161 1.96 -7.81 24.69
N PHE A 162 0.88 -8.24 25.33
CA PHE A 162 0.42 -9.63 25.26
C PHE A 162 -0.41 -9.93 24.01
N PHE A 163 -0.87 -8.91 23.28
CA PHE A 163 -1.54 -9.10 22.01
C PHE A 163 -0.53 -9.48 20.94
N LYS A 164 -0.81 -10.58 20.23
CA LYS A 164 0.01 -11.07 19.12
C LYS A 164 -0.81 -11.15 17.85
N PRO A 165 -0.20 -10.95 16.67
CA PRO A 165 -0.90 -11.12 15.41
C PRO A 165 -1.36 -12.57 15.24
N THR A 166 -2.45 -12.75 14.49
CA THR A 166 -2.95 -14.08 14.12
C THR A 166 -1.87 -14.81 13.34
N PHE A 167 -1.63 -16.10 13.63
CA PHE A 167 -0.60 -16.88 12.92
C PHE A 167 -1.10 -17.47 11.60
N THR A 168 -0.33 -17.31 10.53
CA THR A 168 -0.59 -17.85 9.18
C THR A 168 0.57 -18.73 8.77
N LYS A 169 0.27 -20.00 8.52
CA LYS A 169 1.25 -20.95 8.03
C LYS A 169 1.70 -20.54 6.62
N GLU A 170 3.01 -20.44 6.41
CA GLU A 170 3.56 -20.24 5.06
C GLU A 170 3.20 -21.42 4.14
N PRO A 171 2.86 -21.14 2.87
CA PRO A 171 2.65 -22.22 1.92
C PRO A 171 3.98 -22.94 1.69
N ASN A 172 3.94 -24.26 1.48
CA ASN A 172 5.12 -25.01 1.07
C ASN A 172 5.43 -24.75 -0.42
N LEU A 173 5.86 -23.52 -0.71
CA LEU A 173 6.18 -22.99 -2.03
C LEU A 173 7.44 -22.12 -1.95
N ASP A 174 8.46 -22.44 -2.74
CA ASP A 174 9.63 -21.60 -2.88
C ASP A 174 9.39 -20.50 -3.93
N VAL A 175 8.92 -19.35 -3.45
CA VAL A 175 8.55 -18.19 -4.27
C VAL A 175 9.73 -17.23 -4.44
N TYR A 176 10.10 -16.94 -5.69
CA TYR A 176 11.03 -15.88 -6.05
C TYR A 176 10.28 -14.57 -6.33
N VAL A 177 10.28 -13.66 -5.35
CA VAL A 177 9.73 -12.32 -5.50
C VAL A 177 10.80 -11.42 -6.11
N SER A 178 10.66 -11.12 -7.41
CA SER A 178 11.66 -10.32 -8.12
C SER A 178 11.47 -8.83 -7.89
N TYR A 179 12.55 -8.08 -8.07
CA TYR A 179 12.61 -6.63 -8.04
C TYR A 179 13.16 -6.13 -9.38
N THR A 180 12.64 -5.01 -9.88
CA THR A 180 13.20 -4.30 -11.03
C THR A 180 13.42 -2.82 -10.70
N ASP A 181 14.34 -2.18 -11.42
CA ASP A 181 14.66 -0.76 -11.24
C ASP A 181 14.64 -0.04 -12.58
N VAL A 182 13.46 -0.03 -13.21
CA VAL A 182 13.23 0.66 -14.48
C VAL A 182 12.70 2.06 -14.18
N PRO A 183 13.42 3.12 -14.58
CA PRO A 183 12.93 4.49 -14.45
C PRO A 183 11.61 4.67 -15.20
N GLN A 184 10.65 5.34 -14.58
CA GLN A 184 9.29 5.46 -15.11
C GLN A 184 9.24 6.14 -16.49
N GLU A 185 10.12 7.11 -16.73
CA GLU A 185 10.26 7.83 -18.00
C GLU A 185 10.73 6.93 -19.14
N LYS A 186 11.49 5.86 -18.85
CA LYS A 186 11.94 4.87 -19.84
C LYS A 186 10.96 3.72 -20.08
N LYS A 187 10.07 3.47 -19.12
CA LYS A 187 9.21 2.28 -19.05
C LYS A 187 8.42 2.03 -20.34
N TRP A 188 7.95 3.10 -20.97
CA TRP A 188 7.10 3.05 -22.17
C TRP A 188 7.81 3.51 -23.45
N GLU A 189 9.13 3.77 -23.39
CA GLU A 189 9.91 4.14 -24.56
C GLU A 189 10.09 2.94 -25.50
N LYS A 190 9.64 3.07 -26.76
CA LYS A 190 9.65 1.98 -27.76
C LYS A 190 11.01 1.27 -27.89
N HIS A 191 12.12 1.99 -27.76
CA HIS A 191 13.47 1.44 -27.87
C HIS A 191 13.96 0.72 -26.60
N PHE A 192 13.35 1.00 -25.44
CA PHE A 192 13.70 0.39 -24.16
C PHE A 192 12.94 -0.92 -23.90
N ILE A 193 11.72 -1.06 -24.45
CA ILE A 193 10.87 -2.25 -24.30
C ILE A 193 11.62 -3.58 -24.57
N PRO A 194 12.40 -3.74 -25.67
CA PRO A 194 13.12 -4.99 -25.92
C PRO A 194 14.17 -5.33 -24.85
N TYR A 195 14.82 -4.31 -24.27
CA TYR A 195 15.79 -4.49 -23.19
C TYR A 195 15.11 -4.97 -21.91
N GLU A 196 13.97 -4.38 -21.56
CA GLU A 196 13.18 -4.79 -20.40
C GLU A 196 12.66 -6.24 -20.54
N ILE A 197 12.13 -6.59 -21.71
CA ILE A 197 11.69 -7.97 -22.01
C ILE A 197 12.85 -8.96 -21.82
N LYS A 198 14.05 -8.63 -22.31
CA LYS A 198 15.25 -9.46 -22.15
C LYS A 198 15.64 -9.62 -20.68
N ASN A 199 15.54 -8.56 -19.87
CA ASN A 199 15.83 -8.62 -18.44
C ASN A 199 14.81 -9.50 -17.70
N ASN A 200 13.52 -9.40 -18.03
CA ASN A 200 12.48 -10.25 -17.44
C ASN A 200 12.71 -11.73 -17.72
N PHE A 201 13.07 -12.08 -18.96
CA PHE A 201 13.46 -13.46 -19.26
C PHE A 201 14.70 -13.91 -18.52
N THR A 202 15.65 -13.01 -18.24
CA THR A 202 16.83 -13.32 -17.42
C THR A 202 16.41 -13.63 -15.98
N ILE A 203 15.52 -12.84 -15.38
CA ILE A 203 14.93 -13.07 -14.06
C ILE A 203 14.25 -14.44 -14.00
N ILE A 204 13.37 -14.74 -14.97
CA ILE A 204 12.64 -16.01 -15.04
C ILE A 204 13.62 -17.19 -15.14
N ASN A 205 14.60 -17.12 -16.05
CA ASN A 205 15.57 -18.18 -16.22
C ASN A 205 16.45 -18.38 -14.98
N ASN A 206 16.79 -17.31 -14.26
CA ASN A 206 17.52 -17.41 -13.00
C ASN A 206 16.68 -18.10 -11.91
N ALA A 207 15.39 -17.77 -11.79
CA ALA A 207 14.49 -18.46 -10.86
C ALA A 207 14.37 -19.96 -11.18
N ILE A 208 14.30 -20.34 -12.46
CA ILE A 208 14.33 -21.75 -12.90
C ILE A 208 15.64 -22.43 -12.48
N LYS A 209 16.80 -21.79 -12.71
CA LYS A 209 18.11 -22.33 -12.31
C LYS A 209 18.21 -22.54 -10.79
N LEU A 210 17.60 -21.63 -10.02
CA LEU A 210 17.48 -21.72 -8.57
C LEU A 210 16.41 -22.73 -8.10
N LYS A 211 15.78 -23.48 -9.02
CA LYS A 211 14.74 -24.49 -8.76
C LYS A 211 13.55 -23.93 -7.96
N LYS A 212 13.18 -22.69 -8.22
CA LYS A 212 12.03 -22.03 -7.61
C LYS A 212 10.73 -22.60 -8.15
N ASP A 213 9.70 -22.62 -7.30
CA ASP A 213 8.35 -23.04 -7.69
C ASP A 213 7.63 -21.96 -8.47
N VAL A 214 7.83 -20.70 -8.07
CA VAL A 214 7.13 -19.53 -8.61
C VAL A 214 8.12 -18.39 -8.80
N VAL A 215 7.97 -17.62 -9.88
CA VAL A 215 8.61 -16.31 -10.06
C VAL A 215 7.53 -15.23 -10.20
N ILE A 216 7.66 -14.16 -9.42
CA ILE A 216 6.75 -13.03 -9.44
C ILE A 216 7.51 -11.81 -9.97
N LEU A 217 7.03 -11.22 -11.06
CA LEU A 217 7.55 -9.98 -11.65
C LEU A 217 6.60 -8.80 -11.37
N PRO A 218 7.13 -7.56 -11.30
CA PRO A 218 6.33 -6.40 -10.91
C PRO A 218 5.22 -6.02 -11.90
N GLU A 219 4.45 -5.00 -11.54
CA GLU A 219 3.44 -4.39 -12.39
C GLU A 219 4.05 -3.88 -13.70
N SER A 220 3.34 -4.12 -14.80
CA SER A 220 3.79 -3.73 -16.15
C SER A 220 5.23 -4.15 -16.47
N ALA A 221 5.73 -5.26 -15.90
CA ALA A 221 7.06 -5.80 -16.20
C ALA A 221 7.23 -6.00 -17.72
N PHE A 222 6.18 -6.43 -18.43
CA PHE A 222 6.13 -6.35 -19.89
C PHE A 222 5.32 -5.10 -20.27
N PRO A 223 5.96 -3.96 -20.61
CA PRO A 223 5.29 -2.68 -20.88
C PRO A 223 4.64 -2.65 -22.27
N LEU A 224 3.76 -3.61 -22.54
CA LEU A 224 3.03 -3.77 -23.79
C LEU A 224 1.73 -4.56 -23.55
N PHE A 225 0.85 -4.59 -24.55
CA PHE A 225 -0.32 -5.47 -24.56
C PHE A 225 0.12 -6.93 -24.80
N LEU A 226 0.43 -7.66 -23.74
CA LEU A 226 1.13 -8.95 -23.84
C LEU A 226 0.35 -10.00 -24.65
N ASN A 227 -0.98 -10.00 -24.54
CA ASN A 227 -1.85 -10.87 -25.30
C ASN A 227 -1.84 -10.62 -26.83
N ARG A 228 -1.26 -9.52 -27.31
CA ARG A 228 -1.11 -9.21 -28.74
C ARG A 228 0.17 -9.78 -29.37
N TYR A 229 1.06 -10.37 -28.55
CA TYR A 229 2.35 -10.89 -29.00
C TYR A 229 2.42 -12.41 -28.78
N GLU A 230 1.86 -13.18 -29.72
CA GLU A 230 1.80 -14.65 -29.65
C GLU A 230 3.17 -15.29 -29.38
N ASN A 231 4.22 -14.82 -30.06
CA ASN A 231 5.58 -15.31 -29.85
C ASN A 231 6.10 -15.12 -28.41
N LEU A 232 5.68 -14.05 -27.71
CA LEU A 232 6.05 -13.84 -26.30
C LEU A 232 5.21 -14.73 -25.39
N MET A 233 3.91 -14.82 -25.66
CA MET A 233 2.98 -15.70 -24.94
C MET A 233 3.45 -17.16 -24.99
N ASP A 234 3.83 -17.66 -26.17
CA ASP A 234 4.28 -19.04 -26.35
C ASP A 234 5.62 -19.32 -25.66
N LYS A 235 6.54 -18.34 -25.65
CA LYS A 235 7.78 -18.44 -24.87
C LYS A 235 7.50 -18.53 -23.38
N LEU A 236 6.59 -17.70 -22.86
CA LEU A 236 6.20 -17.72 -21.44
C LEU A 236 5.48 -19.03 -21.08
N LYS A 237 4.53 -19.50 -21.90
CA LYS A 237 3.89 -20.82 -21.75
C LYS A 237 4.90 -21.97 -21.77
N LYS A 238 5.89 -21.94 -22.66
CA LYS A 238 6.93 -22.98 -22.72
C LYS A 238 7.78 -22.99 -21.45
N LEU A 239 8.17 -21.83 -20.94
CA LEU A 239 8.89 -21.70 -19.68
C LEU A 239 8.02 -22.10 -18.49
N SER A 240 6.70 -21.88 -18.56
CA SER A 240 5.80 -22.15 -17.45
C SER A 240 5.58 -23.64 -17.15
N LYS A 241 6.03 -24.52 -18.06
CA LYS A 241 6.15 -25.97 -17.81
C LYS A 241 7.26 -26.31 -16.80
N LYS A 242 8.15 -25.37 -16.49
CA LYS A 242 9.28 -25.54 -15.54
C LYS A 242 9.12 -24.74 -14.24
N ILE A 243 8.32 -23.68 -14.25
CA ILE A 243 8.12 -22.75 -13.13
C ILE A 243 6.78 -22.03 -13.30
N THR A 244 6.06 -21.71 -12.24
CA THR A 244 4.89 -20.82 -12.36
C THR A 244 5.37 -19.37 -12.51
N ILE A 245 4.89 -18.63 -13.52
CA ILE A 245 5.30 -17.25 -13.81
C ILE A 245 4.12 -16.32 -13.55
N ILE A 246 4.27 -15.38 -12.63
CA ILE A 246 3.30 -14.29 -12.41
C ILE A 246 3.95 -12.99 -12.86
N THR A 247 3.31 -12.25 -13.75
CA THR A 247 3.86 -11.00 -14.30
C THR A 247 2.79 -9.97 -14.61
N GLY A 248 3.10 -8.69 -14.41
CA GLY A 248 2.25 -7.59 -14.83
C GLY A 248 2.45 -7.23 -16.30
N ALA A 249 1.36 -6.96 -17.02
CA ALA A 249 1.36 -6.40 -18.37
C ALA A 249 -0.01 -5.79 -18.70
N LEU A 250 -0.12 -5.08 -19.82
CA LEU A 250 -1.40 -4.62 -20.31
C LEU A 250 -2.16 -5.76 -21.00
N HIS A 251 -3.49 -5.73 -20.93
CA HIS A 251 -4.39 -6.65 -21.60
C HIS A 251 -5.38 -5.88 -22.45
N LEU A 252 -5.47 -6.26 -23.73
CA LEU A 252 -6.43 -5.72 -24.67
C LEU A 252 -7.55 -6.73 -24.90
N LYS A 253 -8.77 -6.39 -24.48
CA LYS A 253 -9.96 -7.23 -24.62
C LYS A 253 -11.14 -6.38 -25.05
N ASP A 254 -11.85 -6.79 -26.12
CA ASP A 254 -13.04 -6.09 -26.63
C ASP A 254 -12.79 -4.57 -26.86
N SER A 255 -11.62 -4.23 -27.42
CA SER A 255 -11.15 -2.86 -27.64
C SER A 255 -10.98 -2.00 -26.38
N LYS A 256 -10.97 -2.62 -25.20
CA LYS A 256 -10.74 -1.98 -23.90
C LYS A 256 -9.36 -2.34 -23.35
N TYR A 257 -8.76 -1.41 -22.63
CA TYR A 257 -7.44 -1.55 -22.02
C TYR A 257 -7.56 -1.88 -20.55
N TYR A 258 -6.81 -2.88 -20.12
CA TYR A 258 -6.77 -3.32 -18.73
C TYR A 258 -5.31 -3.38 -18.26
N ASN A 259 -5.09 -3.01 -17.01
CA ASN A 259 -3.88 -3.31 -16.27
C ASN A 259 -4.06 -4.68 -15.61
N SER A 260 -3.19 -5.64 -15.93
CA SER A 260 -3.50 -7.04 -15.67
C SER A 260 -2.31 -7.83 -15.14
N THR A 261 -2.64 -8.83 -14.34
CA THR A 261 -1.71 -9.88 -13.93
C THR A 261 -1.90 -11.10 -14.81
N TYR A 262 -0.82 -11.55 -15.45
CA TYR A 262 -0.75 -12.78 -16.21
C TYR A 262 -0.09 -13.87 -15.37
N ILE A 263 -0.76 -15.01 -15.26
CA ILE A 263 -0.32 -16.18 -14.50
C ILE A 263 -0.13 -17.31 -15.50
N PHE A 264 1.11 -17.68 -15.77
CA PHE A 264 1.46 -18.81 -16.62
C PHE A 264 1.83 -20.01 -15.75
N GLU A 265 1.19 -21.15 -15.99
CA GLU A 265 1.44 -22.40 -15.27
C GLU A 265 1.20 -23.58 -16.21
N ASN A 266 2.13 -24.55 -16.25
CA ASN A 266 1.99 -25.80 -17.01
C ASN A 266 1.64 -25.62 -18.50
N GLY A 267 2.05 -24.51 -19.13
CA GLY A 267 1.74 -24.20 -20.52
C GLY A 267 0.43 -23.45 -20.75
N GLU A 268 -0.35 -23.20 -19.69
CA GLU A 268 -1.58 -22.41 -19.73
C GLU A 268 -1.34 -21.00 -19.20
N VAL A 269 -2.31 -20.11 -19.45
CA VAL A 269 -2.30 -18.73 -18.95
C VAL A 269 -3.67 -18.33 -18.42
N LYS A 270 -3.68 -17.71 -17.25
CA LYS A 270 -4.83 -17.02 -16.67
C LYS A 270 -4.52 -15.53 -16.56
N ILE A 271 -5.47 -14.69 -16.94
CA ILE A 271 -5.33 -13.23 -16.89
C ILE A 271 -6.33 -12.69 -15.86
N LEU A 272 -5.86 -11.82 -14.96
CA LEU A 272 -6.67 -11.16 -13.95
C LEU A 272 -6.51 -9.64 -14.11
N ASP A 273 -7.62 -8.97 -14.43
CA ASP A 273 -7.65 -7.53 -14.66
C ASP A 273 -7.89 -6.77 -13.33
N LYS A 274 -7.26 -5.61 -13.17
CA LYS A 274 -7.35 -4.73 -11.99
C LYS A 274 -8.81 -4.38 -11.68
N HIS A 275 -9.19 -4.44 -10.41
CA HIS A 275 -10.52 -4.13 -9.89
C HIS A 275 -10.64 -2.68 -9.42
N ILE A 276 -9.64 -2.15 -8.70
CA ILE A 276 -9.65 -0.78 -8.16
C ILE A 276 -8.53 0.04 -8.80
N LEU A 277 -8.91 1.09 -9.52
CA LEU A 277 -7.98 2.05 -10.11
C LEU A 277 -7.46 3.04 -9.06
N VAL A 278 -6.31 3.64 -9.32
CA VAL A 278 -5.75 4.72 -8.49
C VAL A 278 -6.45 6.05 -8.81
N PRO A 279 -7.05 6.74 -7.83
CA PRO A 279 -7.57 8.08 -8.04
C PRO A 279 -6.47 9.04 -8.49
N PHE A 280 -6.76 9.91 -9.46
CA PHE A 280 -5.84 10.91 -10.05
C PHE A 280 -4.63 10.36 -10.81
N GLY A 281 -4.41 9.03 -10.84
CA GLY A 281 -3.36 8.38 -11.63
C GLY A 281 -3.91 7.57 -12.80
N GLU A 282 -5.00 6.83 -12.57
CA GLU A 282 -5.63 5.95 -13.57
C GLU A 282 -7.08 6.37 -13.92
N TYR A 283 -7.70 7.23 -13.10
CA TYR A 283 -9.00 7.87 -13.38
C TYR A 283 -9.16 9.18 -12.60
N ILE A 284 -10.11 10.02 -13.00
CA ILE A 284 -10.41 11.30 -12.32
C ILE A 284 -11.64 11.13 -11.42
N PRO A 285 -11.51 11.30 -10.09
CA PRO A 285 -12.63 11.10 -9.16
C PRO A 285 -13.56 12.33 -9.01
N LEU A 286 -13.30 13.42 -9.73
CA LEU A 286 -14.10 14.66 -9.68
C LEU A 286 -15.05 14.75 -10.89
N PRO A 287 -16.38 14.84 -10.69
CA PRO A 287 -17.37 14.82 -11.76
C PRO A 287 -17.50 16.15 -12.53
N PHE A 288 -16.88 17.23 -12.04
CA PHE A 288 -16.85 18.53 -12.72
C PHE A 288 -15.55 18.63 -13.53
N PHE A 289 -15.67 19.00 -14.81
CA PHE A 289 -14.56 19.08 -15.77
C PHE A 289 -13.87 17.75 -16.10
N GLU A 290 -14.54 16.61 -15.89
CA GLU A 290 -14.02 15.27 -16.18
C GLU A 290 -13.51 15.16 -17.63
N LYS A 291 -14.21 15.77 -18.59
CA LYS A 291 -13.85 15.75 -20.01
C LYS A 291 -12.63 16.61 -20.32
N GLU A 292 -12.61 17.86 -19.84
CA GLU A 292 -11.51 18.79 -20.04
C GLU A 292 -10.23 18.32 -19.33
N ILE A 293 -10.36 17.71 -18.15
CA ILE A 293 -9.25 17.15 -17.39
C ILE A 293 -8.82 15.81 -18.01
N ASN A 294 -9.72 14.94 -18.50
CA ASN A 294 -9.33 13.72 -19.23
C ASN A 294 -8.57 14.02 -20.54
N ASP A 295 -9.00 15.05 -21.28
CA ASP A 295 -8.31 15.47 -22.50
C ASP A 295 -6.89 16.01 -22.19
N ILE A 296 -6.72 16.69 -21.05
CA ILE A 296 -5.42 17.21 -20.58
C ILE A 296 -4.53 16.11 -19.99
N PHE A 297 -5.08 15.16 -19.23
CA PHE A 297 -4.32 14.15 -18.47
C PHE A 297 -4.09 12.85 -19.25
N PHE A 298 -5.00 12.44 -20.13
CA PHE A 298 -4.94 11.15 -20.83
C PHE A 298 -4.95 11.27 -22.36
N SER A 299 -4.91 12.50 -22.91
CA SER A 299 -4.88 12.73 -24.36
C SER A 299 -6.00 12.01 -25.14
N GLY A 300 -7.17 11.83 -24.52
CA GLY A 300 -8.33 11.14 -25.10
C GLY A 300 -8.17 9.61 -25.25
N ALA A 301 -7.16 8.98 -24.63
CA ALA A 301 -7.04 7.53 -24.58
C ALA A 301 -8.12 6.94 -23.66
N SER A 302 -8.81 5.89 -24.10
CA SER A 302 -9.88 5.24 -23.34
C SER A 302 -9.39 4.86 -21.94
N ASP A 303 -10.13 5.32 -20.92
CA ASP A 303 -9.88 5.00 -19.52
C ASP A 303 -9.62 3.50 -19.33
N TYR A 304 -8.65 3.16 -18.49
CA TYR A 304 -8.47 1.76 -18.09
C TYR A 304 -9.78 1.24 -17.53
N VAL A 305 -10.18 0.05 -17.97
CA VAL A 305 -11.40 -0.57 -17.48
C VAL A 305 -11.06 -1.47 -16.30
N THR A 306 -11.98 -1.53 -15.34
CA THR A 306 -11.85 -2.39 -14.16
C THR A 306 -12.55 -3.73 -14.36
N SER A 307 -12.12 -4.73 -13.59
CA SER A 307 -12.91 -5.94 -13.32
C SER A 307 -13.93 -5.67 -12.22
N ASP A 308 -14.98 -6.51 -12.14
CA ASP A 308 -16.05 -6.36 -11.14
C ASP A 308 -15.66 -6.83 -9.73
N ARG A 309 -14.53 -7.54 -9.59
CA ARG A 309 -14.09 -8.13 -8.31
C ARG A 309 -12.59 -8.39 -8.30
N PHE A 310 -12.01 -8.42 -7.10
CA PHE A 310 -10.64 -8.88 -6.89
C PHE A 310 -10.39 -10.28 -7.50
N GLY A 311 -9.26 -10.42 -8.17
CA GLY A 311 -8.84 -11.69 -8.75
C GLY A 311 -8.42 -12.70 -7.68
N ILE A 312 -8.89 -13.95 -7.80
CA ILE A 312 -8.40 -15.08 -7.01
C ILE A 312 -7.89 -16.16 -7.97
N PHE A 313 -6.74 -16.73 -7.64
CA PHE A 313 -6.12 -17.81 -8.40
C PHE A 313 -5.50 -18.85 -7.48
N GLU A 314 -5.06 -19.95 -8.06
CA GLU A 314 -4.48 -21.07 -7.35
C GLU A 314 -3.13 -21.42 -7.95
N ILE A 315 -2.15 -21.74 -7.10
CA ILE A 315 -0.85 -22.28 -7.50
C ILE A 315 -0.60 -23.50 -6.62
N LYS A 316 -0.42 -24.66 -7.26
CA LYS A 316 -0.10 -25.93 -6.57
C LYS A 316 -0.96 -26.19 -5.31
N GLY A 317 -2.27 -25.96 -5.38
CA GLY A 317 -3.21 -26.19 -4.27
C GLY A 317 -3.39 -25.02 -3.29
N TYR A 318 -2.60 -23.94 -3.40
CA TYR A 318 -2.72 -22.76 -2.54
C TYR A 318 -3.46 -21.64 -3.27
N LYS A 319 -4.49 -21.09 -2.63
CA LYS A 319 -5.27 -19.97 -3.17
C LYS A 319 -4.65 -18.62 -2.82
N PHE A 320 -4.48 -17.78 -3.82
CA PHE A 320 -3.92 -16.44 -3.70
C PHE A 320 -4.94 -15.38 -4.14
N ILE A 321 -4.90 -14.23 -3.47
CA ILE A 321 -5.56 -13.01 -3.89
C ILE A 321 -4.59 -12.21 -4.76
N ASN A 322 -5.05 -11.72 -5.90
CA ASN A 322 -4.29 -10.84 -6.77
C ASN A 322 -4.51 -9.38 -6.35
N ALA A 323 -3.42 -8.63 -6.25
CA ALA A 323 -3.43 -7.19 -6.01
C ALA A 323 -2.50 -6.49 -7.01
N ILE A 324 -3.00 -5.46 -7.68
CA ILE A 324 -2.20 -4.61 -8.57
C ILE A 324 -2.08 -3.23 -7.92
N CYS A 325 -0.85 -2.85 -7.57
CA CYS A 325 -0.47 -1.54 -7.05
C CYS A 325 -1.32 -1.13 -5.84
N TYR A 326 -2.09 -0.05 -5.98
CA TYR A 326 -2.98 0.49 -4.96
C TYR A 326 -3.94 -0.53 -4.32
N GLU A 327 -4.35 -1.57 -5.04
CA GLU A 327 -5.20 -2.64 -4.46
C GLU A 327 -4.56 -3.30 -3.25
N ALA A 328 -3.22 -3.38 -3.19
CA ALA A 328 -2.51 -3.93 -2.07
C ALA A 328 -2.70 -3.11 -0.78
N THR A 329 -3.14 -1.86 -0.86
CA THR A 329 -3.46 -1.01 0.28
C THR A 329 -4.96 -0.82 0.51
N VAL A 330 -5.82 -1.63 -0.13
CA VAL A 330 -7.26 -1.61 0.09
C VAL A 330 -7.66 -2.70 1.08
N GLU A 331 -8.29 -2.31 2.20
CA GLU A 331 -8.66 -3.25 3.25
C GLU A 331 -9.61 -4.36 2.80
N ASP A 332 -10.56 -4.07 1.90
CA ASP A 332 -11.54 -5.05 1.42
C ASP A 332 -10.92 -6.25 0.72
N LEU A 333 -9.74 -6.08 0.12
CA LEU A 333 -8.95 -7.17 -0.45
C LEU A 333 -8.58 -8.20 0.63
N TYR A 334 -8.24 -7.74 1.83
CA TYR A 334 -7.78 -8.58 2.94
C TYR A 334 -8.92 -9.29 3.68
N LYS A 335 -10.17 -8.83 3.50
CA LYS A 335 -11.38 -9.49 4.02
C LYS A 335 -11.73 -10.77 3.25
N LEU A 336 -11.19 -10.96 2.04
CA LEU A 336 -11.39 -12.17 1.26
C LEU A 336 -10.81 -13.42 1.95
N ASN A 337 -11.35 -14.60 1.66
CA ASN A 337 -10.99 -15.83 2.36
C ASN A 337 -9.51 -16.28 2.21
N PRO A 338 -8.87 -16.25 1.02
CA PRO A 338 -7.53 -16.83 0.87
C PRO A 338 -6.47 -16.11 1.72
N LYS A 339 -5.49 -16.86 2.23
CA LYS A 339 -4.51 -16.36 3.21
C LYS A 339 -3.26 -15.72 2.60
N TYR A 340 -3.10 -15.84 1.29
CA TYR A 340 -1.92 -15.36 0.59
C TYR A 340 -2.32 -14.29 -0.42
N VAL A 341 -1.53 -13.23 -0.51
CA VAL A 341 -1.71 -12.14 -1.47
C VAL A 341 -0.47 -12.06 -2.34
N VAL A 342 -0.65 -11.95 -3.66
CA VAL A 342 0.41 -11.54 -4.59
C VAL A 342 0.12 -10.11 -5.02
N ALA A 343 1.03 -9.21 -4.67
CA ALA A 343 0.96 -7.81 -5.03
C ALA A 343 2.03 -7.48 -6.08
N LEU A 344 1.60 -6.83 -7.17
CA LEU A 344 2.48 -6.34 -8.22
C LEU A 344 2.38 -4.81 -8.26
N SER A 345 3.49 -4.09 -8.07
CA SER A 345 3.48 -2.62 -8.07
C SER A 345 4.58 -2.02 -8.92
N ASN A 346 4.32 -0.82 -9.43
CA ASN A 346 5.31 0.06 -10.02
C ASN A 346 5.43 1.35 -9.18
N ASP A 347 6.33 1.34 -8.20
CA ASP A 347 6.52 2.49 -7.31
C ASP A 347 7.40 3.59 -7.92
N ALA A 348 8.01 3.34 -9.09
CA ALA A 348 8.82 4.32 -9.81
C ALA A 348 8.05 5.61 -10.17
N TRP A 349 6.72 5.54 -10.26
CA TRP A 349 5.84 6.69 -10.41
C TRP A 349 6.05 7.78 -9.35
N PHE A 350 6.44 7.38 -8.13
CA PHE A 350 6.50 8.26 -6.97
C PHE A 350 7.90 8.38 -6.38
N MET A 351 8.92 7.85 -7.07
CA MET A 351 10.31 7.91 -6.59
C MET A 351 11.03 9.17 -7.06
N PRO A 352 11.83 9.85 -6.21
CA PRO A 352 12.07 9.56 -4.80
C PRO A 352 10.95 10.11 -3.91
N SER A 353 10.42 9.32 -2.99
CA SER A 353 9.55 9.81 -1.91
C SER A 353 9.41 8.80 -0.76
N ILE A 354 8.61 9.16 0.25
CA ILE A 354 8.25 8.24 1.35
C ILE A 354 7.16 7.23 0.96
N MET A 355 6.53 7.38 -0.21
CA MET A 355 5.37 6.58 -0.63
C MET A 355 5.61 5.06 -0.52
N PRO A 356 6.70 4.49 -1.06
CA PRO A 356 6.88 3.02 -1.02
C PRO A 356 7.00 2.48 0.41
N SER A 357 7.62 3.27 1.30
CA SER A 357 7.75 2.93 2.71
C SER A 357 6.39 3.00 3.41
N LEU A 358 5.60 4.02 3.12
CA LEU A 358 4.25 4.18 3.66
C LEU A 358 3.31 3.06 3.17
N GLN A 359 3.36 2.73 1.89
CA GLN A 359 2.63 1.62 1.28
C GLN A 359 2.99 0.29 1.96
N GLN A 360 4.28 0.01 2.18
CA GLN A 360 4.74 -1.16 2.91
C GLN A 360 4.17 -1.21 4.33
N MET A 361 4.18 -0.10 5.06
CA MET A 361 3.66 -0.06 6.42
C MET A 361 2.15 -0.31 6.46
N LEU A 362 1.39 0.25 5.51
CA LEU A 362 -0.05 0.03 5.41
C LEU A 362 -0.39 -1.43 5.03
N ILE A 363 0.35 -2.03 4.09
CA ILE A 363 0.26 -3.46 3.78
C ILE A 363 0.53 -4.30 5.03
N LYS A 364 1.54 -3.96 5.83
CA LYS A 364 1.82 -4.64 7.12
C LYS A 364 0.68 -4.54 8.11
N VAL A 365 0.00 -3.38 8.20
CA VAL A 365 -1.19 -3.22 9.05
C VAL A 365 -2.28 -4.21 8.62
N TYR A 366 -2.63 -4.25 7.33
CA TYR A 366 -3.70 -5.13 6.85
C TYR A 366 -3.32 -6.61 6.90
N ALA A 367 -2.09 -6.95 6.52
CA ALA A 367 -1.60 -8.33 6.58
C ALA A 367 -1.69 -8.90 8.00
N LYS A 368 -1.25 -8.14 9.02
CA LYS A 368 -1.36 -8.55 10.43
C LYS A 368 -2.80 -8.60 10.92
N LYS A 369 -3.61 -7.59 10.58
CA LYS A 369 -5.02 -7.51 10.98
C LYS A 369 -5.84 -8.71 10.51
N TYR A 370 -5.59 -9.19 9.29
CA TYR A 370 -6.37 -10.27 8.66
C TYR A 370 -5.66 -11.63 8.63
N GLY A 371 -4.45 -11.72 9.20
CA GLY A 371 -3.60 -12.91 9.17
C GLY A 371 -3.35 -13.36 7.72
N LYS A 372 -2.60 -12.55 6.98
CA LYS A 372 -2.24 -12.78 5.58
C LYS A 372 -0.73 -12.69 5.40
N ILE A 373 -0.22 -13.45 4.43
CA ILE A 373 1.15 -13.28 3.91
C ILE A 373 1.05 -12.59 2.55
N VAL A 374 1.85 -11.53 2.36
CA VAL A 374 1.84 -10.73 1.12
C VAL A 374 3.19 -10.86 0.43
N TYR A 375 3.19 -11.40 -0.78
CA TYR A 375 4.36 -11.43 -1.66
C TYR A 375 4.29 -10.20 -2.57
N HIS A 376 5.18 -9.23 -2.37
CA HIS A 376 5.10 -7.94 -3.05
C HIS A 376 6.30 -7.73 -4.00
N SER A 377 6.05 -7.87 -5.30
CA SER A 377 7.03 -7.62 -6.37
C SER A 377 6.86 -6.21 -6.91
N ILE A 378 7.96 -5.45 -6.95
CA ILE A 378 7.93 -3.99 -7.11
C ILE A 378 8.98 -3.52 -8.12
N ASN A 379 8.60 -2.56 -8.97
CA ASN A 379 9.54 -1.77 -9.77
C ASN A 379 9.88 -0.44 -9.05
N GLY A 380 11.15 -0.07 -8.96
CA GLY A 380 11.62 1.20 -8.41
C GLY A 380 11.72 1.25 -6.88
N PHE A 381 11.26 0.22 -6.16
CA PHE A 381 11.54 0.02 -4.74
C PHE A 381 11.77 -1.46 -4.42
N LYS A 382 12.63 -1.76 -3.44
CA LYS A 382 13.01 -3.15 -3.12
C LYS A 382 11.78 -3.99 -2.78
N SER A 383 11.62 -5.12 -3.46
CA SER A 383 10.55 -6.08 -3.22
C SER A 383 10.70 -6.79 -1.87
N TYR A 384 9.58 -7.20 -1.28
CA TYR A 384 9.55 -7.79 0.06
C TYR A 384 8.40 -8.80 0.20
N VAL A 385 8.49 -9.62 1.24
CA VAL A 385 7.39 -10.44 1.71
C VAL A 385 6.98 -9.91 3.07
N VAL A 386 5.68 -9.68 3.28
CA VAL A 386 5.15 -9.36 4.60
C VAL A 386 4.70 -10.65 5.25
N ARG A 387 5.34 -10.95 6.38
CA ARG A 387 4.99 -12.04 7.29
C ARG A 387 4.62 -11.44 8.64
N GLU A 388 4.22 -12.29 9.57
CA GLU A 388 3.77 -11.87 10.89
C GLU A 388 4.92 -11.53 11.85
N LYS A 389 6.13 -12.04 11.60
CA LYS A 389 7.29 -11.94 12.50
C LYS A 389 7.98 -10.58 12.46
#